data_AF-G4ZMX8-F1
#
_entry.id   AF-G4ZMX8-F1
#
_cell.length_a   1.000
_cell.length_b   1.000
_cell.length_c   1.000
_cell.angle_alpha   90.00
_cell.angle_beta   90.00
_cell.angle_gamma   90.00
#
_symmetry.space_group_name_H-M   'P 1'
#
loop_
_entity.id
_entity.type
_entity.pdbx_description
1 polymer ?
#
loop_
_entity_poly.entity_id
_entity_poly.type
_entity_poly.pdbx_seq_one_letter_code
_entity_poly.pdbx_strand_id
1 'polypeptide(L)'
;MKSTPSKRLRLTWSEKVGILDKAARTPALSYRGLAEWAVTEFSLPAAPGKTTICRIIKSSAVLLGRPLEKDQGIIHCIKRHILSRKMMQALDRLGEGLDNPYEVDQLTALLWCEDAWSKVSASTIRHCWNHSGLVGKAALQFILK
;
A
#
# COMPACT_ATOMS: atom_id res chain seq x y z
N MET A 1 12.22 35.44 -15.53
CA MET A 1 11.72 34.33 -16.37
C MET A 1 10.50 33.73 -15.70
N LYS A 2 9.31 33.84 -16.30
CA LYS A 2 8.09 33.23 -15.76
C LYS A 2 8.10 31.75 -16.15
N SER A 3 8.30 30.84 -15.20
CA SER A 3 8.16 29.40 -15.45
C SER A 3 6.69 29.09 -15.69
N THR A 4 6.35 28.75 -16.93
CA THR A 4 5.00 28.32 -17.28
C THR A 4 4.67 27.06 -16.47
N PRO A 5 3.51 26.97 -15.79
CA PRO A 5 3.19 25.82 -14.96
C PRO A 5 3.05 24.59 -15.86
N SER A 6 4.00 23.66 -15.75
CA SER A 6 4.01 22.41 -16.50
C SER A 6 2.71 21.67 -16.23
N LYS A 7 1.89 21.47 -17.29
CA LYS A 7 0.63 20.72 -17.20
C LYS A 7 0.95 19.36 -16.58
N ARG A 8 0.32 19.05 -15.43
CA ARG A 8 0.52 17.77 -14.74
C ARG A 8 0.15 16.63 -15.68
N LEU A 9 1.15 15.89 -16.15
CA LEU A 9 0.97 14.68 -16.94
C LEU A 9 0.17 13.66 -16.11
N ARG A 10 -1.02 13.29 -16.58
CA ARG A 10 -1.84 12.23 -15.98
C ARG A 10 -1.76 10.99 -16.85
N LEU A 11 -1.06 9.98 -16.35
CA LEU A 11 -0.98 8.68 -17.01
C LEU A 11 -2.22 7.85 -16.72
N THR A 12 -2.77 7.22 -17.77
CA THR A 12 -3.87 6.26 -17.67
C THR A 12 -3.41 4.95 -17.02
N TRP A 13 -4.36 4.07 -16.67
CA TRP A 13 -4.02 2.78 -16.07
C TRP A 13 -3.26 1.88 -17.06
N SER A 14 -3.72 1.81 -18.31
CA SER A 14 -3.09 1.02 -19.38
C SER A 14 -1.66 1.48 -19.65
N GLU A 15 -1.41 2.79 -19.71
CA GLU A 15 -0.05 3.34 -19.85
C GLU A 15 0.87 2.92 -18.71
N LYS A 16 0.39 2.98 -17.45
CA LYS A 16 1.19 2.54 -16.30
C LYS A 16 1.50 1.05 -16.35
N VAL A 17 0.54 0.22 -16.75
CA VAL A 17 0.74 -1.22 -16.92
C VAL A 17 1.72 -1.51 -18.06
N GLY A 18 1.64 -0.79 -19.18
CA GLY A 18 2.58 -0.92 -20.28
C GLY A 18 4.02 -0.52 -19.92
N ILE A 19 4.18 0.55 -19.11
CA ILE A 19 5.49 0.92 -18.55
C ILE A 19 6.05 -0.18 -17.63
N LEU A 20 5.20 -0.82 -16.83
CA LEU A 20 5.61 -1.96 -16.00
C LEU A 20 6.07 -3.15 -16.82
N ASP A 21 5.32 -3.51 -17.86
CA ASP A 21 5.67 -4.62 -18.75
C ASP A 21 7.01 -4.36 -19.44
N LYS A 22 7.22 -3.13 -19.95
CA LYS A 22 8.50 -2.72 -20.53
C LYS A 22 9.64 -2.80 -19.51
N ALA A 23 9.44 -2.29 -18.29
CA ALA A 23 10.45 -2.35 -17.23
C ALA A 23 10.80 -3.80 -16.84
N ALA A 24 9.82 -4.71 -16.84
CA ALA A 24 10.05 -6.13 -16.57
C ALA A 24 10.84 -6.82 -17.69
N ARG A 25 10.57 -6.49 -18.96
CA ARG A 25 11.30 -7.03 -20.12
C ARG A 25 12.72 -6.47 -20.26
N THR A 26 12.96 -5.24 -19.79
CA THR A 26 14.27 -4.58 -19.89
C THR A 26 14.72 -4.01 -18.55
N PRO A 27 15.15 -4.85 -17.58
CA PRO A 27 15.51 -4.40 -16.23
C PRO A 27 16.76 -3.50 -16.18
N ALA A 28 17.61 -3.53 -17.21
CA ALA A 28 18.78 -2.65 -17.33
C ALA A 28 18.43 -1.23 -17.83
N LEU A 29 17.21 -0.99 -18.31
CA LEU A 29 16.82 0.30 -18.87
C LEU A 29 16.64 1.33 -17.74
N SER A 30 17.32 2.47 -17.86
CA SER A 30 17.22 3.53 -16.86
C SER A 30 15.81 4.11 -16.78
N TYR A 31 15.44 4.69 -15.63
CA TYR A 31 14.14 5.38 -15.48
C TYR A 31 13.93 6.51 -16.49
N ARG A 32 15.02 7.15 -16.96
CA ARG A 32 14.93 8.17 -18.02
C ARG A 32 14.60 7.53 -19.37
N GLY A 33 15.26 6.42 -19.71
CA GLY A 33 14.97 5.67 -20.93
C GLY A 33 13.55 5.10 -20.97
N LEU A 34 13.03 4.65 -19.82
CA LEU A 34 11.62 4.24 -19.70
C LEU A 34 10.65 5.40 -19.93
N ALA A 35 10.97 6.59 -19.43
CA ALA A 35 10.14 7.78 -19.64
C ALA A 35 10.16 8.24 -21.11
N GLU A 36 11.33 8.21 -21.76
CA GLU A 36 11.49 8.53 -23.18
C GLU A 36 10.72 7.54 -24.06
N TRP A 37 10.85 6.24 -23.80
CA TRP A 37 10.08 5.20 -24.50
C TRP A 37 8.56 5.37 -24.30
N ALA A 38 8.10 5.73 -23.10
CA ALA A 38 6.68 5.95 -22.85
C ALA A 38 6.10 7.11 -23.67
N VAL A 39 6.91 8.15 -23.95
CA VAL A 39 6.50 9.25 -24.84
C VAL A 39 6.27 8.74 -26.26
N THR A 40 7.20 7.91 -26.77
CA THR A 40 7.11 7.38 -28.14
C THR A 40 5.98 6.35 -28.28
N GLU A 41 5.79 5.49 -27.30
CA GLU A 41 4.79 4.41 -27.35
C GLU A 41 3.37 4.94 -27.18
N PHE A 42 3.14 5.81 -26.19
CA PHE A 42 1.81 6.27 -25.83
C PHE A 42 1.48 7.68 -26.35
N SER A 43 2.35 8.27 -27.18
CA SER A 43 2.19 9.64 -27.71
C SER A 43 1.93 10.67 -26.60
N LEU A 44 2.71 10.60 -25.51
CA LEU A 44 2.51 11.48 -24.35
C LEU A 44 2.96 12.91 -24.66
N PRO A 45 2.27 13.94 -24.13
CA PRO A 45 2.63 15.33 -24.37
C PRO A 45 3.95 15.75 -23.68
N ALA A 46 4.43 14.97 -22.72
CA ALA A 46 5.68 15.19 -22.01
C ALA A 46 6.19 13.89 -21.38
N ALA A 47 7.51 13.80 -21.19
CA ALA A 47 8.13 12.67 -20.51
C ALA A 47 7.73 12.61 -19.03
N PRO A 48 7.29 11.45 -18.51
CA PRO A 48 7.05 11.27 -17.09
C PRO A 48 8.33 11.54 -16.29
N GLY A 49 8.18 12.25 -15.16
CA GLY A 49 9.33 12.48 -14.26
C GLY A 49 9.89 11.17 -13.68
N LYS A 50 11.18 11.16 -13.34
CA LYS A 50 11.88 10.01 -12.71
C LYS A 50 11.11 9.45 -11.51
N THR A 51 10.60 10.30 -10.64
CA THR A 51 9.81 9.91 -9.46
C THR A 51 8.51 9.21 -9.85
N THR A 52 7.88 9.60 -10.97
CA THR A 52 6.67 8.96 -11.49
C THR A 52 6.97 7.54 -11.95
N ILE A 53 8.01 7.34 -12.76
CA ILE A 53 8.44 6.00 -13.21
C ILE A 53 8.79 5.10 -12.02
N CYS A 54 9.57 5.62 -11.06
CA CYS A 54 9.90 4.89 -9.83
C CYS A 54 8.66 4.48 -9.03
N ARG A 55 7.68 5.38 -8.87
CA ARG A 55 6.42 5.07 -8.17
C ARG A 55 5.60 4.01 -8.91
N ILE A 56 5.51 4.07 -10.24
CA ILE A 56 4.82 3.06 -11.06
C ILE A 56 5.42 1.68 -10.80
N ILE A 57 6.74 1.55 -10.92
CA ILE A 57 7.47 0.30 -10.69
C ILE A 57 7.25 -0.23 -9.27
N LYS A 58 7.34 0.64 -8.25
CA LYS A 58 7.10 0.26 -6.85
C LYS A 58 5.64 -0.11 -6.55
N SER A 59 4.69 0.37 -7.37
CA SER A 59 3.27 0.04 -7.27
C SER A 59 2.84 -1.15 -8.14
N SER A 60 3.80 -1.95 -8.65
CA SER A 60 3.54 -3.07 -9.55
C SER A 60 2.49 -4.05 -9.02
N ALA A 61 2.50 -4.36 -7.72
CA ALA A 61 1.51 -5.23 -7.08
C ALA A 61 0.07 -4.69 -7.25
N VAL A 62 -0.13 -3.39 -7.04
CA VAL A 62 -1.44 -2.73 -7.22
C VAL A 62 -1.83 -2.71 -8.70
N LEU A 63 -0.90 -2.37 -9.58
CA LEU A 63 -1.16 -2.21 -11.02
C LEU A 63 -1.43 -3.53 -11.75
N LEU A 64 -0.87 -4.63 -11.24
CA LEU A 64 -1.07 -5.98 -11.79
C LEU A 64 -2.18 -6.76 -11.05
N GLY A 65 -2.90 -6.12 -10.12
CA GLY A 65 -3.95 -6.78 -9.32
C GLY A 65 -3.43 -7.98 -8.51
N ARG A 66 -2.12 -8.01 -8.21
CA ARG A 66 -1.55 -9.08 -7.40
C ARG A 66 -1.93 -8.84 -5.95
N PRO A 67 -2.31 -9.89 -5.18
CA PRO A 67 -2.52 -9.76 -3.75
C PRO A 67 -1.28 -9.11 -3.11
N LEU A 68 -1.49 -7.99 -2.41
CA LEU A 68 -0.43 -7.31 -1.67
C LEU A 68 -0.01 -8.21 -0.50
N GLU A 69 1.10 -8.93 -0.66
CA GLU A 69 1.52 -9.99 0.26
C GLU A 69 1.96 -9.55 1.66
N LYS A 70 1.94 -8.27 2.03
CA LYS A 70 2.15 -7.93 3.44
C LYS A 70 1.53 -6.60 3.87
N ASP A 71 0.64 -6.70 4.86
CA ASP A 71 0.30 -5.64 5.80
C ASP A 71 -0.29 -4.35 5.20
N GLN A 72 -1.29 -4.50 4.33
CA GLN A 72 -2.13 -3.38 3.92
C GLN A 72 -3.58 -3.54 4.40
N GLY A 73 -4.26 -2.40 4.52
CA GLY A 73 -5.67 -2.37 4.86
C GLY A 73 -5.94 -2.74 6.32
N ILE A 74 -6.98 -3.53 6.55
CA ILE A 74 -7.48 -3.84 7.90
C ILE A 74 -6.46 -4.64 8.71
N ILE A 75 -5.70 -5.52 8.06
CA ILE A 75 -4.64 -6.31 8.69
C ILE A 75 -3.59 -5.40 9.34
N HIS A 76 -3.21 -4.30 8.66
CA HIS A 76 -2.29 -3.31 9.22
C HIS A 76 -2.83 -2.68 10.51
N CYS A 77 -4.11 -2.29 10.51
CA CYS A 77 -4.77 -1.69 11.66
C CYS A 77 -4.78 -2.63 12.87
N ILE A 78 -5.17 -3.89 12.64
CA ILE A 78 -5.22 -4.91 13.68
C ILE A 78 -3.81 -5.20 14.23
N LYS A 79 -2.83 -5.42 13.35
CA LYS A 79 -1.43 -5.66 13.76
C LYS A 79 -0.88 -4.51 14.59
N ARG A 80 -1.18 -3.26 14.24
CA ARG A 80 -0.76 -2.09 15.01
C ARG A 80 -1.29 -2.13 16.44
N HIS A 81 -2.58 -2.45 16.63
CA HIS A 81 -3.18 -2.55 17.96
C HIS A 81 -2.55 -3.68 18.79
N ILE A 82 -2.38 -4.85 18.18
CA ILE A 82 -1.78 -6.03 18.85
C ILE A 82 -0.33 -5.75 19.24
N LEU A 83 0.48 -5.18 18.34
CA LEU A 83 1.88 -4.87 18.63
C LEU A 83 2.04 -3.80 19.73
N SER A 84 1.16 -2.79 19.73
CA SER A 84 1.15 -1.78 20.81
C SER A 84 0.83 -2.39 22.17
N ARG A 85 -0.13 -3.33 22.23
CA ARG A 85 -0.45 -4.06 23.46
C ARG A 85 0.68 -4.98 23.90
N LYS A 86 1.26 -5.73 22.96
CA LYS A 86 2.39 -6.62 23.23
C LYS A 86 3.58 -5.86 23.82
N MET A 87 3.83 -4.65 23.34
CA MET A 87 4.89 -3.79 23.88
C MET A 87 4.59 -3.34 25.32
N MET A 88 3.36 -2.89 25.61
CA MET A 88 3.00 -2.48 26.97
C MET A 88 3.11 -3.64 27.95
N GLN A 89 2.57 -4.82 27.62
CA GLN A 89 2.70 -6.01 28.46
C GLN A 89 4.17 -6.40 28.68
N ALA A 90 5.02 -6.28 27.66
CA ALA A 90 6.44 -6.61 27.80
C ALA A 90 7.14 -5.67 28.79
N LEU A 91 6.78 -4.38 28.82
CA LEU A 91 7.31 -3.44 29.81
C LEU A 91 6.86 -3.80 31.23
N ASP A 92 5.58 -4.16 31.41
CA ASP A 92 5.04 -4.56 32.72
C ASP A 92 5.76 -5.82 33.24
N ARG A 93 5.89 -6.84 32.39
CA ARG A 93 6.58 -8.10 32.72
C ARG A 93 8.07 -7.94 33.01
N LEU A 94 8.74 -7.01 32.32
CA LEU A 94 10.12 -6.64 32.63
C LEU A 94 10.21 -5.98 34.02
N GLY A 95 9.25 -5.13 34.37
CA GLY A 95 9.15 -4.52 35.71
C GLY A 95 8.90 -5.54 36.82
N GLU A 96 8.21 -6.64 36.51
CA GLU A 96 7.95 -7.77 37.41
C GLU A 96 9.13 -8.78 37.48
N GLY A 97 10.16 -8.61 36.65
CA GLY A 97 11.33 -9.50 36.63
C GLY A 97 11.09 -10.86 35.97
N LEU A 98 10.11 -10.96 35.06
CA LEU A 98 9.84 -12.19 34.32
C LEU A 98 10.84 -12.40 33.17
N ASP A 99 11.35 -13.63 33.04
CA ASP A 99 12.40 -13.99 32.06
C ASP A 99 11.96 -13.82 30.59
N ASN A 100 10.68 -14.06 30.27
CA ASN A 100 10.15 -13.89 28.92
C ASN A 100 9.04 -12.82 28.86
N PRO A 101 9.41 -11.54 28.63
CA PRO A 101 8.45 -10.45 28.61
C PRO A 101 7.52 -10.47 27.39
N TYR A 102 7.82 -11.27 26.37
CA TYR A 102 7.01 -11.35 25.14
C TYR A 102 6.13 -12.59 25.04
N GLU A 103 6.14 -13.45 26.07
CA GLU A 103 5.28 -14.62 26.13
C GLU A 103 3.81 -14.20 26.24
N VAL A 104 2.99 -14.75 25.36
CA VAL A 104 1.54 -14.53 25.34
C VAL A 104 0.89 -15.86 25.05
N ASP A 105 -0.02 -16.30 25.92
CA ASP A 105 -0.80 -17.50 25.68
C ASP A 105 -1.84 -17.28 24.57
N GLN A 106 -2.35 -18.38 24.01
CA GLN A 106 -3.26 -18.32 22.87
C GLN A 106 -4.59 -17.61 23.21
N LEU A 107 -5.11 -17.76 24.43
CA LEU A 107 -6.36 -17.11 24.84
C LEU A 107 -6.16 -15.59 24.92
N THR A 108 -5.09 -15.13 25.56
CA THR A 108 -4.74 -13.70 25.60
C THR A 108 -4.55 -13.13 24.19
N ALA A 109 -3.87 -13.87 23.31
CA ALA A 109 -3.70 -13.46 21.92
C ALA A 109 -5.04 -13.32 21.18
N LEU A 110 -5.98 -14.25 21.37
CA LEU A 110 -7.32 -14.19 20.77
C LEU A 110 -8.14 -13.00 21.30
N LEU A 111 -8.10 -12.75 22.61
CA LEU A 111 -8.75 -11.58 23.22
C LEU A 111 -8.19 -10.25 22.69
N TRP A 112 -6.88 -10.21 22.41
CA TRP A 112 -6.27 -9.03 21.78
C TRP A 112 -6.70 -8.85 20.33
N CYS A 113 -6.89 -9.94 19.58
CA CYS A 113 -7.44 -9.88 18.22
C CYS A 113 -8.88 -9.36 18.22
N GLU A 114 -9.72 -9.84 19.13
CA GLU A 114 -11.11 -9.39 19.28
C GLU A 114 -11.18 -7.89 19.62
N ASP A 115 -10.42 -7.44 20.62
CA ASP A 115 -10.37 -6.03 20.99
C ASP A 115 -9.74 -5.15 19.89
N ALA A 116 -8.72 -5.65 19.19
CA ALA A 116 -8.16 -4.94 18.05
C ALA A 116 -9.18 -4.80 16.92
N TRP A 117 -10.00 -5.83 16.67
CA TRP A 117 -11.08 -5.80 15.70
C TRP A 117 -12.16 -4.79 16.07
N SER A 118 -12.59 -4.74 17.33
CA SER A 118 -13.62 -3.79 17.79
C SER A 118 -13.20 -2.33 17.64
N LYS A 119 -11.89 -2.05 17.60
CA LYS A 119 -11.32 -0.71 17.35
C LYS A 119 -11.24 -0.33 15.87
N VAL A 120 -11.42 -1.28 14.95
CA VAL A 120 -11.43 -0.97 13.51
C VAL A 120 -12.79 -0.40 13.13
N SER A 121 -12.85 0.91 12.92
CA SER A 121 -14.08 1.58 12.53
C SER A 121 -14.53 1.22 11.11
N ALA A 122 -15.84 1.32 10.84
CA ALA A 122 -16.39 1.14 9.49
C ALA A 122 -15.78 2.09 8.45
N SER A 123 -15.40 3.31 8.85
CA SER A 123 -14.71 4.26 7.96
C SER A 123 -13.29 3.80 7.64
N THR A 124 -12.57 3.22 8.61
CA THR A 124 -11.27 2.58 8.40
C THR A 124 -11.40 1.40 7.44
N ILE A 125 -12.37 0.51 7.63
CA ILE A 125 -12.66 -0.64 6.74
C ILE A 125 -12.88 -0.13 5.31
N ARG A 126 -13.75 0.88 5.14
CA ARG A 126 -14.05 1.49 3.82
C ARG A 126 -12.81 2.08 3.18
N HIS A 127 -12.02 2.83 3.94
CA HIS A 127 -10.78 3.44 3.47
C HIS A 127 -9.77 2.36 3.03
N CYS A 128 -9.59 1.33 3.85
CA CYS A 128 -8.72 0.19 3.57
C CYS A 128 -9.13 -0.56 2.31
N TRP A 129 -10.43 -0.81 2.12
CA TRP A 129 -10.93 -1.50 0.92
C TRP A 129 -10.75 -0.64 -0.34
N ASN A 130 -11.05 0.66 -0.28
CA ASN A 130 -10.81 1.60 -1.38
C ASN A 130 -9.31 1.68 -1.75
N HIS A 131 -8.43 1.61 -0.76
CA HIS A 131 -6.98 1.63 -0.99
C HIS A 131 -6.43 0.28 -1.50
N SER A 132 -7.04 -0.83 -1.11
CA SER A 132 -6.59 -2.18 -1.50
C SER A 132 -6.76 -2.48 -2.99
N GLY A 133 -7.65 -1.76 -3.68
CA GLY A 133 -7.98 -2.03 -5.09
C GLY A 133 -8.77 -3.32 -5.32
N LEU A 134 -9.11 -4.06 -4.26
CA LEU A 134 -9.83 -5.35 -4.34
C LEU A 134 -11.31 -5.19 -4.69
N VAL A 135 -11.90 -4.03 -4.41
CA VAL A 135 -13.32 -3.75 -4.64
C VAL A 135 -13.45 -2.48 -5.49
N GLY A 136 -14.19 -2.57 -6.59
CA GLY A 136 -14.49 -1.42 -7.44
C GLY A 136 -15.28 -0.34 -6.69
N LYS A 137 -15.01 0.94 -6.97
CA LYS A 137 -15.61 2.09 -6.25
C LYS A 137 -17.15 2.07 -6.20
N ALA A 138 -17.80 1.54 -7.23
CA ALA A 138 -19.25 1.40 -7.28
C ALA A 138 -19.77 0.36 -6.27
N ALA A 139 -19.05 -0.76 -6.10
CA ALA A 139 -19.45 -1.84 -5.17
C ALA A 139 -19.25 -1.45 -3.70
N LEU A 140 -18.30 -0.56 -3.38
CA LEU A 140 -18.05 -0.11 -2.00
C LEU A 140 -19.21 0.67 -1.38
N GLN A 141 -20.01 1.36 -2.20
CA GLN A 141 -21.17 2.13 -1.71
C GLN A 141 -22.30 1.23 -1.18
N PHE A 142 -22.35 -0.03 -1.62
CA PHE A 142 -23.41 -0.97 -1.24
C PHE A 142 -23.04 -1.83 -0.03
N ILE A 143 -21.75 -2.09 0.19
CA ILE A 143 -21.28 -3.07 1.18
C ILE A 143 -21.13 -2.48 2.59
N LEU A 144 -20.84 -1.19 2.70
CA LEU A 144 -20.57 -0.52 3.98
C LEU A 144 -21.52 0.66 4.17
N LYS A 145 -22.80 0.36 4.45
CA LYS A 145 -23.81 1.35 4.87
C LYS A 145 -23.45 1.92 6.23
#